data_AF-A0A924FUN9-F1
#
_entry.id   AF-A0A924FUN9-F1
#
_cell.length_a   1.000
_cell.length_b   1.000
_cell.length_c   1.000
_cell.angle_alpha   90.00
_cell.angle_beta   90.00
_cell.angle_gamma   90.00
#
_symmetry.space_group_name_H-M   'P 1'
#
loop_
_entity.id
_entity.type
_entity.pdbx_description
1 polymer ?
#
loop_
_entity_poly.entity_id
_entity_poly.type
_entity_poly.pdbx_seq_one_letter_code
_entity_poly.pdbx_strand_id
1 'polypeptide(L)' 'MATAAKMIKVEQIGSAIRRHHSQRATLIGMKLNKIGRVTELEDTPSVRGMIAKVQHLVRVVEDK' A
#
# COMPACT_ATOMS: atom_id res chain seq x y z
N MET A 1 -23.43 -5.04 4.81
CA MET A 1 -23.31 -5.49 3.41
C MET A 1 -21.88 -5.96 3.22
N ALA A 2 -21.66 -7.28 3.19
CA ALA A 2 -20.34 -7.86 2.98
C ALA A 2 -20.30 -8.42 1.56
N THR A 3 -20.01 -7.54 0.60
CA THR A 3 -19.52 -7.95 -0.72
C THR A 3 -18.13 -8.53 -0.53
N ALA A 4 -17.84 -9.65 -1.19
CA ALA A 4 -16.61 -10.44 -1.05
C ALA A 4 -15.35 -9.58 -0.83
N ALA A 5 -14.51 -9.98 0.13
CA ALA A 5 -13.24 -9.31 0.46
C ALA A 5 -12.32 -9.34 -0.76
N LYS A 6 -12.43 -8.31 -1.60
CA LYS A 6 -11.55 -8.11 -2.73
C LYS A 6 -10.17 -7.80 -2.15
N MET A 7 -9.16 -8.57 -2.51
CA MET A 7 -7.80 -8.36 -2.05
C MET A 7 -7.07 -7.48 -3.07
N ILE A 8 -6.33 -6.49 -2.59
CA ILE A 8 -5.47 -5.63 -3.41
C ILE A 8 -4.03 -6.02 -3.12
N LYS A 9 -3.30 -6.40 -4.17
CA LYS A 9 -1.85 -6.55 -4.14
C LYS A 9 -1.20 -5.19 -4.35
N VAL A 10 -0.39 -4.77 -3.39
CA VAL A 10 0.34 -3.50 -3.44
C VAL A 10 1.83 -3.77 -3.35
N GLU A 11 2.59 -3.21 -4.28
CA GLU A 11 4.05 -3.26 -4.32
C GLU A 11 4.64 -1.90 -3.99
N GLN A 12 5.71 -1.88 -3.18
CA GLN A 12 6.49 -0.67 -2.98
C GLN A 12 7.51 -0.45 -4.11
N ILE A 13 7.30 0.57 -4.92
CA ILE A 13 8.21 0.96 -6.01
C ILE A 13 9.17 2.08 -5.61
N GLY A 14 8.81 2.89 -4.61
CA GLY A 14 9.56 4.08 -4.20
C GLY A 14 10.20 3.95 -2.83
N SER A 15 11.36 4.59 -2.65
CA SER A 15 12.04 4.64 -1.35
C SER A 15 11.32 5.56 -0.36
N ALA A 16 11.31 5.14 0.92
CA ALA A 16 10.83 5.96 2.04
C ALA A 16 11.87 6.98 2.53
N ILE A 17 13.10 6.97 2.00
CA ILE A 17 14.16 7.92 2.37
C ILE A 17 13.76 9.34 1.95
N ARG A 18 14.04 10.33 2.81
CA ARG A 18 13.67 11.75 2.61
C ARG A 18 12.16 11.99 2.42
N ARG A 19 11.31 11.05 2.84
CA ARG A 19 9.85 11.22 2.88
C ARG A 19 9.40 11.66 4.27
N HIS A 20 8.23 12.31 4.31
CA HIS A 20 7.64 12.76 5.56
C HIS A 20 7.38 11.57 6.49
N HIS A 21 7.56 11.76 7.80
CA HIS A 21 7.45 10.69 8.80
C HIS A 21 6.12 9.93 8.70
N SER A 22 5.04 10.64 8.39
CA SER A 22 3.70 10.06 8.29
C SER A 22 3.53 9.13 7.08
N GLN A 23 4.26 9.33 5.98
CA GLN A 23 4.27 8.43 4.82
C GLN A 23 5.09 7.17 5.14
N ARG A 24 6.23 7.33 5.82
CA ARG A 24 7.06 6.21 6.28
C ARG A 24 6.30 5.31 7.24
N ALA A 25 5.55 5.89 8.18
CA ALA A 25 4.69 5.14 9.10
C ALA A 25 3.58 4.36 8.35
N THR A 26 2.95 4.98 7.34
CA THR A 26 1.95 4.29 6.49
C THR A 26 2.56 3.09 5.75
N LEU A 27 3.73 3.25 5.15
CA LEU A 27 4.43 2.15 4.48
C LEU A 27 4.76 1.00 5.45
N ILE A 28 5.24 1.31 6.67
CA ILE A 28 5.51 0.30 7.71
C ILE A 28 4.21 -0.40 8.15
N GLY A 29 3.14 0.35 8.37
CA GLY A 29 1.82 -0.20 8.75
C GLY A 29 1.22 -1.12 7.70
N MET A 30 1.46 -0.84 6.42
CA MET A 30 1.08 -1.69 5.30
C MET A 30 2.06 -2.86 5.06
N LYS A 31 3.06 -3.06 5.92
CA LYS A 31 4.14 -4.05 5.79
C LYS A 31 5.02 -3.86 4.54
N LEU A 32 5.02 -2.65 3.96
CA LEU A 32 5.84 -2.23 2.82
C LEU A 32 7.12 -1.55 3.33
N ASN A 33 8.06 -2.35 3.84
CA ASN A 33 9.30 -1.86 4.46
C ASN A 33 10.55 -1.98 3.58
N LYS A 34 10.40 -2.46 2.35
CA LYS A 34 11.49 -2.67 1.38
C LYS A 34 10.95 -2.50 -0.04
N ILE A 35 11.74 -1.84 -0.91
CA ILE A 35 11.41 -1.71 -2.34
C ILE A 35 11.30 -3.11 -2.97
N GLY A 36 10.29 -3.29 -3.83
CA GLY A 36 9.94 -4.56 -4.47
C GLY A 36 9.14 -5.52 -3.59
N ARG A 37 8.83 -5.13 -2.34
CA ARG A 37 7.96 -5.94 -1.47
C ARG A 37 6.52 -5.78 -1.89
N VAL A 38 5.83 -6.91 -2.04
CA VAL A 38 4.40 -6.99 -2.32
C VAL A 38 3.66 -7.40 -1.05
N THR A 39 2.51 -6.80 -0.78
CA THR A 39 1.62 -7.20 0.32
C THR A 39 0.18 -7.21 -0.18
N GLU A 40 -0.56 -8.22 0.24
CA GLU A 40 -1.99 -8.35 -0.03
C GLU A 40 -2.77 -7.73 1.13
N LEU A 41 -3.68 -6.82 0.82
CA LEU A 41 -4.51 -6.11 1.78
C LEU A 41 -5.97 -6.18 1.35
N GLU A 42 -6.88 -6.20 2.33
CA GLU A 42 -8.31 -6.13 2.05
C GLU A 42 -8.69 -4.77 1.44
N ASP A 43 -9.53 -4.80 0.41
CA ASP A 43 -10.06 -3.63 -0.27
C ASP A 43 -11.09 -2.89 0.60
N THR A 44 -10.60 -2.17 1.58
CA THR A 44 -11.40 -1.31 2.45
C THR A 44 -11.19 0.16 2.10
N PRO A 45 -12.17 1.05 2.33
CA PRO A 45 -11.99 2.49 2.15
C PRO A 45 -10.77 3.04 2.93
N SER A 46 -10.50 2.47 4.11
CA SER A 46 -9.33 2.81 4.93
C SER A 46 -8.02 2.47 4.22
N VAL A 47 -7.89 1.27 3.66
CA VAL A 47 -6.70 0.86 2.90
C VAL A 47 -6.52 1.70 1.64
N ARG A 48 -7.61 2.00 0.91
CA ARG A 48 -7.56 2.92 -0.24
C ARG A 48 -7.07 4.32 0.15
N GLY A 49 -7.51 4.84 1.30
CA GLY A 49 -7.03 6.11 1.84
C GLY A 49 -5.53 6.08 2.17
N MET A 50 -5.04 4.98 2.74
CA MET A 50 -3.61 4.78 2.98
C MET A 50 -2.81 4.75 1.67
N ILE A 51 -3.28 4.00 0.67
CA ILE A 51 -2.66 3.92 -0.67
C ILE A 51 -2.60 5.32 -1.31
N ALA A 52 -3.71 6.07 -1.30
CA ALA A 52 -3.76 7.41 -1.88
C ALA A 52 -2.70 8.36 -1.29
N LYS A 53 -2.47 8.27 0.03
CA LYS A 53 -1.44 9.07 0.73
C LYS A 53 -0.02 8.76 0.26
N VAL A 54 0.26 7.52 -0.15
CA VAL A 54 1.58 7.05 -0.61
C VAL A 54 1.59 6.64 -2.09
N GLN A 55 0.65 7.13 -2.90
CA GLN A 55 0.41 6.70 -4.29
C GLN A 55 1.65 6.78 -5.21
N HIS A 56 2.60 7.67 -4.90
CA HIS A 56 3.83 7.87 -5.65
C HIS A 56 4.96 6.94 -5.22
N LEU A 57 4.76 6.13 -4.17
CA LEU A 57 5.71 5.16 -3.63
C LEU A 57 5.25 3.72 -3.81
N VAL A 58 4.00 3.53 -4.22
CA VAL A 58 3.38 2.21 -4.35
C VAL A 58 2.74 2.03 -5.72
N ARG A 59 2.64 0.78 -6.15
CA ARG A 59 1.94 0.35 -7.35
C ARG A 59 0.96 -0.75 -6.97
N VAL A 60 -0.27 -0.66 -7.47
CA VAL A 60 -1.21 -1.78 -7.39
C VAL A 60 -0.81 -2.78 -8.46
N VAL A 61 -0.53 -4.01 -8.04
CA VAL A 61 -0.22 -5.13 -8.95
C VAL A 61 -1.52 -5.89 -9.12
N GLU A 62 -2.17 -5.75 -10.26
CA GLU A 62 -3.28 -6.64 -10.61
C GLU A 62 -2.68 -7.96 -11.12
N ASP A 63 -3.04 -9.08 -10.50
CA ASP A 63 -2.87 -10.37 -11.17
C ASP A 63 -3.85 -10.35 -12.36
N LYS A 64 -3.32 -10.45 -13.57
CA LYS A 64 -4.12 -10.59 -14.80
C LYS A 64 -5.01 -11.83 -14.74
#